data_AF-A0A950ESL1-F1
#
_entry.id   AF-A0A950ESL1-F1
#
_cell.length_a   1.000
_cell.length_b   1.000
_cell.length_c   1.000
_cell.angle_alpha   90.00
_cell.angle_beta   90.00
_cell.angle_gamma   90.00
#
_symmetry.space_group_name_H-M   'P 1'
#
loop_
_entity.id
_entity.type
_entity.pdbx_description
1 polymer ?
#
loop_
_entity_poly.entity_id
_entity_poly.type
_entity_poly.pdbx_seq_one_letter_code
_entity_poly.pdbx_strand_id
1 'polypeptide(L)'
;MVTTCMHRLPAGIELECRVGGRPGRPLLLFLHGFPEGAFIWDELLAQFGADYRCVAPNLRGYGRSSQPTAIGDYRAKHLVEDLAALIALESPGNAAACVIAHDWGGALAWGLANRYPT
;
A
#
# COMPACT_ATOMS: atom_id res chain seq x y z
N MET A 1 13.25 -10.26 7.28
CA MET A 1 14.05 -9.28 6.51
C MET A 1 13.11 -8.51 5.63
N VAL A 2 13.18 -7.17 5.66
CA VAL A 2 12.38 -6.30 4.78
C VAL A 2 13.10 -6.16 3.45
N THR A 3 12.37 -6.29 2.35
CA THR A 3 12.89 -6.10 1.00
C THR A 3 12.07 -5.09 0.23
N THR A 4 12.60 -4.59 -0.89
CA THR A 4 11.88 -3.68 -1.78
C THR A 4 11.51 -4.39 -3.07
N CYS A 5 10.29 -4.20 -3.56
CA CYS A 5 9.84 -4.66 -4.88
C CYS A 5 9.00 -3.61 -5.59
N MET A 6 8.77 -3.79 -6.89
CA MET A 6 7.91 -2.92 -7.69
C MET A 6 6.65 -3.66 -8.10
N HIS A 7 5.49 -3.04 -7.91
CA HIS A 7 4.20 -3.55 -8.37
C HIS A 7 3.66 -2.70 -9.51
N ARG A 8 3.42 -3.32 -10.67
CA ARG A 8 2.71 -2.68 -11.78
C ARG A 8 1.22 -2.95 -11.65
N LEU A 9 0.45 -1.88 -11.52
CA LEU A 9 -1.00 -1.90 -11.36
C LEU A 9 -1.72 -1.81 -12.72
N PRO A 10 -2.97 -2.29 -12.84
CA PRO A 10 -3.72 -2.31 -14.10
C PRO A 10 -3.90 -0.94 -14.77
N ALA A 11 -3.90 0.15 -13.99
CA ALA A 11 -4.05 1.52 -14.48
C ALA A 11 -2.74 2.14 -15.04
N GLY A 12 -1.68 1.34 -15.19
CA GLY A 12 -0.37 1.82 -15.68
C GLY A 12 0.48 2.53 -14.62
N ILE A 13 0.05 2.49 -13.35
CA ILE A 13 0.79 2.99 -12.20
C ILE A 13 1.71 1.91 -11.67
N GLU A 14 2.91 2.29 -11.25
CA GLU A 14 3.86 1.44 -10.56
C GLU A 14 4.04 1.94 -9.13
N LEU A 15 3.99 1.04 -8.14
CA LEU A 15 4.25 1.34 -6.74
C LEU A 15 5.50 0.61 -6.25
N GLU A 16 6.48 1.37 -5.78
CA GLU A 16 7.60 0.82 -5.02
C GLU A 16 7.10 0.43 -3.64
N CYS A 17 7.23 -0.84 -3.28
CA CYS A 17 6.73 -1.38 -2.03
C CYS A 17 7.89 -1.92 -1.19
N ARG A 18 7.83 -1.67 0.11
CA ARG A 18 8.63 -2.38 1.11
C ARG A 18 7.80 -3.53 1.63
N VAL A 19 8.40 -4.71 1.74
CA VAL A 19 7.68 -5.94 2.01
C VAL A 19 8.36 -6.79 3.08
N GLY A 20 7.56 -7.34 3.96
CA GLY A 20 7.94 -8.29 5.00
C GLY A 20 7.07 -9.54 4.93
N GLY A 21 7.61 -10.67 5.37
CA GLY A 21 6.89 -11.94 5.40
C GLY A 21 6.61 -12.58 4.04
N ARG A 22 6.14 -13.82 4.10
CA ARG A 22 5.98 -14.69 2.92
C ARG A 22 4.62 -14.45 2.23
N PRO A 23 4.56 -14.51 0.89
CA PRO A 23 3.28 -14.52 0.17
C PRO A 23 2.35 -15.65 0.65
N GLY A 24 1.03 -15.44 0.50
CA GLY A 24 0.00 -16.39 0.91
C GLY A 24 -0.35 -16.35 2.41
N ARG A 25 0.32 -15.52 3.22
CA ARG A 25 -0.10 -15.17 4.58
C ARG A 25 -1.16 -14.07 4.56
N PRO A 26 -1.97 -13.91 5.63
CA PRO A 26 -2.92 -12.79 5.72
C PRO A 26 -2.20 -11.45 5.54
N LEU A 27 -2.79 -10.56 4.73
CA LEU A 27 -2.16 -9.31 4.31
C LEU A 27 -2.39 -8.18 5.33
N LEU A 28 -1.30 -7.57 5.79
CA LEU A 28 -1.29 -6.28 6.48
C LEU A 28 -0.76 -5.22 5.50
N LEU A 29 -1.58 -4.21 5.20
CA LEU A 29 -1.21 -3.09 4.33
C LEU A 29 -0.91 -1.85 5.17
N PHE A 30 0.26 -1.24 4.97
CA PHE A 30 0.74 -0.10 5.76
C PHE A 30 0.84 1.18 4.92
N LEU A 31 0.15 2.25 5.33
CA LEU A 31 0.03 3.49 4.55
C LEU A 31 0.65 4.67 5.30
N HIS A 32 1.70 5.26 4.72
CA HIS A 32 2.38 6.44 5.28
C HIS A 32 1.61 7.75 5.04
N GLY A 33 2.01 8.81 5.74
CA GLY A 33 1.52 10.18 5.57
C GLY A 33 2.45 11.10 4.77
N PHE A 34 2.16 12.39 4.79
CA PHE A 34 3.04 13.45 4.27
C PHE A 34 3.86 14.08 5.41
N PRO A 35 5.17 14.41 5.22
CA PRO A 35 6.02 14.16 4.05
C PRO A 35 6.92 12.92 4.27
N GLU A 36 6.32 11.75 4.51
CA GLU A 36 7.04 10.51 4.84
C GLU A 36 7.18 9.57 3.62
N GLY A 37 7.52 8.30 3.86
CA GLY A 37 7.52 7.24 2.85
C GLY A 37 7.36 5.86 3.51
N ALA A 38 7.36 4.80 2.71
CA ALA A 38 7.16 3.43 3.21
C ALA A 38 8.17 2.99 4.28
N PHE A 39 9.36 3.60 4.30
CA PHE A 39 10.45 3.26 5.24
C PHE A 39 10.08 3.43 6.71
N ILE A 40 9.09 4.28 7.04
CA ILE A 40 8.66 4.49 8.43
C ILE A 40 8.12 3.21 9.07
N TRP A 41 7.70 2.26 8.25
CA TRP A 41 7.07 1.02 8.70
C TRP A 41 8.06 -0.14 8.84
N ASP A 42 9.36 0.04 8.57
CA ASP A 42 10.33 -1.07 8.48
C ASP A 42 10.41 -1.96 9.71
N GLU A 43 10.42 -1.35 10.89
CA GLU A 43 10.46 -2.10 12.15
C GLU A 43 9.20 -2.95 12.32
N LEU A 44 8.03 -2.40 11.99
CA LEU A 44 6.76 -3.13 12.05
C LEU A 44 6.65 -4.21 10.97
N LEU A 45 7.12 -3.95 9.74
CA LEU A 45 7.19 -4.95 8.67
C LEU A 45 8.11 -6.11 9.07
N ALA A 46 9.23 -5.83 9.72
CA ALA A 46 10.14 -6.84 10.23
C ALA A 46 9.51 -7.67 11.36
N GLN A 47 8.82 -7.00 12.29
CA GLN A 47 8.17 -7.64 13.44
C GLN A 47 6.99 -8.51 13.02
N PHE A 48 6.03 -7.96 12.27
CA PHE A 48 4.81 -8.68 11.85
C PHE A 48 5.06 -9.65 10.69
N GLY A 49 6.16 -9.50 9.95
CA GLY A 49 6.51 -10.37 8.83
C GLY A 49 6.77 -11.84 9.22
N ALA A 50 6.84 -12.17 10.51
CA ALA A 50 6.89 -13.56 10.97
C ALA A 50 5.57 -14.31 10.69
N ASP A 51 4.43 -13.63 10.85
CA ASP A 51 3.10 -14.24 10.82
C ASP A 51 2.25 -13.76 9.64
N TYR A 52 2.52 -12.55 9.15
CA TYR A 52 1.72 -11.87 8.15
C TYR A 52 2.51 -11.58 6.87
N ARG A 53 1.79 -11.39 5.77
CA ARG A 53 2.32 -10.72 4.59
C ARG A 53 2.19 -9.22 4.85
N CYS A 54 3.31 -8.52 5.01
CA CYS A 54 3.32 -7.09 5.29
C CYS A 54 3.76 -6.32 4.05
N VAL A 55 2.98 -5.33 3.62
CA VAL A 55 3.25 -4.54 2.42
C VAL A 55 3.06 -3.06 2.74
N ALA A 56 4.08 -2.25 2.50
CA ALA A 56 4.04 -0.80 2.62
C ALA A 56 4.40 -0.17 1.27
N PRO A 57 3.44 0.36 0.48
CA PRO A 57 3.77 1.12 -0.71
C PRO A 57 4.32 2.51 -0.35
N ASN A 58 5.29 2.99 -1.12
CA ASN A 58 5.40 4.42 -1.35
C ASN A 58 4.15 4.82 -2.15
N LEU A 59 3.29 5.67 -1.60
CA LEU A 59 2.07 6.12 -2.27
C LEU A 59 2.43 6.81 -3.60
N ARG A 60 1.49 6.88 -4.55
CA ARG A 60 1.67 7.61 -5.81
C ARG A 60 2.23 9.01 -5.52
N GLY A 61 3.29 9.41 -6.23
CA GLY A 61 4.01 10.67 -5.97
C GLY A 61 5.22 10.56 -5.03
N TYR A 62 5.47 9.39 -4.42
CA TYR A 62 6.57 9.21 -3.47
C TYR A 62 7.58 8.16 -3.91
N GLY A 63 8.82 8.29 -3.43
CA GLY A 63 9.89 7.32 -3.68
C GLY A 63 10.07 7.01 -5.16
N ARG A 64 10.17 5.73 -5.52
CA ARG A 64 10.23 5.29 -6.92
C ARG A 64 8.88 4.88 -7.50
N SER A 65 7.78 5.14 -6.79
CA SER A 65 6.43 4.97 -7.34
C SER A 65 6.17 5.98 -8.45
N SER A 66 5.18 5.73 -9.31
CA SER A 66 4.81 6.68 -10.36
C SER A 66 4.47 8.05 -9.79
N GLN A 67 5.01 9.10 -10.43
CA GLN A 67 4.83 10.50 -10.05
C GLN A 67 4.27 11.29 -11.25
N PRO A 68 3.01 11.07 -11.64
CA PRO A 68 2.41 11.85 -12.73
C PRO A 68 2.41 13.34 -12.39
N THR A 69 2.48 14.19 -13.42
CA THR A 69 2.58 15.65 -13.24
C THR A 69 1.23 16.34 -13.12
N ALA A 70 0.15 15.72 -13.59
CA ALA A 70 -1.18 16.32 -13.53
C ALA A 70 -1.77 16.18 -12.11
N ILE A 71 -2.18 17.31 -11.52
CA ILE A 71 -2.81 17.36 -10.20
C ILE A 71 -4.05 16.43 -10.14
N GLY A 72 -4.78 16.31 -11.26
CA GLY A 72 -5.94 15.45 -11.37
C GLY A 72 -5.66 13.96 -11.09
N ASP A 73 -4.43 13.52 -11.30
CA ASP A 73 -4.02 12.12 -11.07
C ASP A 73 -3.85 11.79 -9.59
N TYR A 74 -3.93 12.77 -8.69
CA TYR A 74 -3.86 12.57 -7.23
C TYR A 74 -5.22 12.69 -6.55
N ARG A 75 -6.32 12.77 -7.32
CA ARG A 75 -7.67 12.70 -6.75
C ARG A 75 -7.83 11.41 -5.94
N ALA A 76 -8.43 11.51 -4.76
CA ALA A 76 -8.55 10.40 -3.80
C ALA A 76 -9.07 9.09 -4.41
N LYS A 77 -10.02 9.16 -5.37
CA LYS A 77 -10.54 7.97 -6.05
C LYS A 77 -9.45 7.12 -6.72
N HIS A 78 -8.43 7.76 -7.32
CA HIS A 78 -7.35 7.08 -8.02
C HIS A 78 -6.35 6.46 -7.05
N LEU A 79 -6.05 7.18 -5.97
CA LEU A 79 -5.18 6.68 -4.91
C LEU A 79 -5.80 5.47 -4.19
N VAL A 80 -7.12 5.51 -3.93
CA VAL A 80 -7.84 4.36 -3.36
C VAL A 80 -7.90 3.18 -4.34
N GLU A 81 -8.08 3.44 -5.65
CA GLU A 81 -8.01 2.41 -6.70
C GLU A 81 -6.63 1.73 -6.75
N ASP A 82 -5.55 2.48 -6.58
CA ASP A 82 -4.20 1.91 -6.51
C ASP A 82 -4.06 0.92 -5.35
N LEU A 83 -4.58 1.29 -4.17
CA LEU A 83 -4.53 0.44 -2.98
C LEU A 83 -5.37 -0.83 -3.15
N ALA A 84 -6.58 -0.72 -3.71
CA ALA A 84 -7.41 -1.88 -4.00
C ALA A 84 -6.74 -2.82 -5.01
N ALA A 85 -6.09 -2.27 -6.04
CA ALA A 85 -5.33 -3.06 -7.00
C ALA A 85 -4.11 -3.74 -6.36
N LEU A 86 -3.38 -3.05 -5.49
CA LEU A 86 -2.26 -3.63 -4.76
C LEU A 86 -2.70 -4.77 -3.83
N ILE A 87 -3.82 -4.61 -3.12
CA ILE A 87 -4.41 -5.68 -2.29
C ILE A 87 -4.76 -6.89 -3.15
N ALA A 88 -5.39 -6.69 -4.32
CA ALA A 88 -5.75 -7.79 -5.21
C ALA A 88 -4.53 -8.57 -5.73
N LEU A 89 -3.37 -7.91 -5.90
CA LEU A 89 -2.11 -8.56 -6.28
C LEU A 89 -1.48 -9.33 -5.11
N GLU A 90 -1.47 -8.75 -3.91
CA GLU A 90 -0.78 -9.30 -2.73
C GLU A 90 -1.63 -10.32 -1.95
N SER A 91 -2.95 -10.26 -2.09
CA SER A 91 -3.90 -11.20 -1.49
C SER A 91 -5.00 -11.61 -2.49
N PRO A 92 -4.67 -12.42 -3.52
CA PRO A 92 -5.63 -12.78 -4.56
C PRO A 92 -6.89 -13.42 -3.98
N GLY A 93 -8.05 -12.88 -4.35
CA GLY A 93 -9.37 -13.36 -3.89
C GLY A 93 -9.72 -13.04 -2.44
N ASN A 94 -8.89 -12.25 -1.74
CA ASN A 94 -9.09 -11.92 -0.33
C ASN A 94 -8.98 -10.40 -0.09
N ALA A 95 -9.61 -9.94 0.98
CA ALA A 95 -9.36 -8.61 1.52
C ALA A 95 -7.98 -8.55 2.21
N ALA A 96 -7.49 -7.34 2.44
CA ALA A 96 -6.45 -7.14 3.45
C ALA A 96 -7.01 -7.55 4.81
N ALA A 97 -6.23 -8.30 5.61
CA ALA A 97 -6.62 -8.65 6.97
C ALA A 97 -6.70 -7.43 7.88
N CYS A 98 -5.83 -6.43 7.64
CA CYS A 98 -5.92 -5.12 8.26
C CYS A 98 -5.20 -4.07 7.40
N VAL A 99 -5.66 -2.82 7.50
CA VAL A 99 -4.99 -1.64 6.94
C VAL A 99 -4.52 -0.77 8.10
N ILE A 100 -3.21 -0.60 8.22
CA ILE A 100 -2.54 0.24 9.21
C ILE A 100 -2.16 1.54 8.51
N ALA A 101 -2.58 2.68 9.07
CA ALA A 101 -2.44 3.94 8.35
C ALA A 101 -2.29 5.16 9.26
N HIS A 102 -1.58 6.18 8.76
CA HIS A 102 -1.33 7.46 9.42
C HIS A 102 -1.56 8.63 8.44
N ASP A 103 -2.10 9.76 8.92
CA ASP A 103 -2.25 11.02 8.15
C ASP A 103 -2.98 10.82 6.80
N TRP A 104 -2.38 11.15 5.65
CA TRP A 104 -2.93 10.95 4.31
C TRP A 104 -3.19 9.48 4.02
N GLY A 105 -2.33 8.59 4.51
CA GLY A 105 -2.58 7.16 4.49
C GLY A 105 -3.89 6.83 5.20
N GLY A 106 -4.18 7.48 6.32
CA GLY A 106 -5.44 7.33 7.06
C GLY A 106 -6.66 7.80 6.27
N ALA A 107 -6.56 8.95 5.60
CA ALA A 107 -7.62 9.44 4.72
C ALA A 107 -7.92 8.45 3.57
N LEU A 108 -6.88 7.85 3.00
CA LEU A 108 -7.02 6.81 1.97
C LEU A 108 -7.57 5.50 2.52
N ALA A 109 -7.17 5.08 3.73
CA ALA A 109 -7.71 3.90 4.40
C ALA A 109 -9.21 4.01 4.64
N TRP A 110 -9.69 5.17 5.10
CA TRP A 110 -11.14 5.43 5.23
C TRP A 110 -11.85 5.41 3.88
N GLY A 111 -11.25 5.99 2.85
CA GLY A 111 -11.78 5.93 1.48
C GLY A 111 -11.88 4.50 0.95
N LEU A 112 -10.88 3.66 1.25
CA LEU A 112 -10.86 2.24 0.89
C LEU A 112 -11.98 1.48 1.60
N ALA A 113 -12.10 1.63 2.93
CA ALA A 113 -13.14 0.96 3.72
C ALA A 113 -14.56 1.35 3.28
N ASN A 114 -14.77 2.62 2.92
CA ASN A 114 -16.08 3.09 2.43
C ASN A 114 -16.42 2.53 1.04
N ARG A 115 -15.44 2.39 0.15
CA ARG A 115 -15.66 1.96 -1.25
C ARG A 115 -15.62 0.45 -1.43
N TYR A 116 -14.86 -0.25 -0.60
CA TYR A 116 -14.66 -1.70 -0.63
C TYR A 116 -14.89 -2.29 0.77
N PRO A 117 -16.14 -2.26 1.27
CA PRO A 117 -16.45 -2.90 2.54
C PRO A 117 -16.28 -4.41 2.39
N THR A 118 -15.64 -5.03 3.37
CA THR A 118 -15.30 -6.46 3.42
C THR A 118 -15.99 -7.12 4.61
#